data_AF-A0A515L9R2-F1
#
_entry.id   AF-A0A515L9R2-F1
#
_cell.length_a   1.000
_cell.length_b   1.000
_cell.length_c   1.000
_cell.angle_alpha   90.00
_cell.angle_beta   90.00
_cell.angle_gamma   90.00
#
_symmetry.space_group_name_H-M   'P 1'
#
loop_
_entity.id
_entity.type
_entity.pdbx_description
1 polymer ?
#
loop_
_entity_poly.entity_id
_entity_poly.type
_entity_poly.pdbx_seq_one_letter_code
_entity_poly.pdbx_strand_id
1 'polypeptide(L)'
;MACHKSVLDQCEMERGRISRMSGQPTRGALPPATSQRSGRGWVPAQWRAFAAFLRRPRLPDRAELSVAGSLRALVPLLVLDLLLMALVLAAIGAATALGFKLPEHMLGGLELTPALLAFMLVGAPVGEEILFRGWLSGRPGHIIGSLLCVIGAALVAGGAAAGAAGSGGVAVWSIAAGGGVLLLAALTVFALRKRDALHWFQRHFAWFFYASTLAFAAIHLSNFAGAGAASMAAMLPLVLPQLLLGLILGFVRVQHGLLTNISLHALHNALFASLMLLGLE
;
A
#
# COMPACT_ATOMS: atom_id res chain seq x y z
N MET A 1 9.11 -20.65 -72.66
CA MET A 1 9.72 -20.99 -71.35
C MET A 1 9.78 -19.74 -70.48
N ALA A 2 8.67 -19.32 -69.88
CA ALA A 2 8.63 -18.22 -68.89
C ALA A 2 7.24 -18.17 -68.22
N CYS A 3 6.90 -19.15 -67.39
CA CYS A 3 5.69 -19.08 -66.56
C CYS A 3 5.75 -20.06 -65.37
N HIS A 4 6.84 -20.06 -64.58
CA HIS A 4 6.90 -20.95 -63.41
C HIS A 4 7.88 -20.50 -62.30
N LYS A 5 8.15 -19.21 -62.16
CA LYS A 5 9.03 -18.68 -61.09
C LYS A 5 8.36 -17.72 -60.10
N SER A 6 7.10 -17.33 -60.27
CA SER A 6 6.50 -16.28 -59.41
C SER A 6 5.71 -16.78 -58.19
N VAL A 7 5.60 -18.10 -57.97
CA VAL A 7 4.76 -18.64 -56.88
C VAL A 7 5.59 -19.05 -55.65
N LEU A 8 6.88 -19.33 -55.81
CA LEU A 8 7.74 -19.74 -54.69
C LEU A 8 8.29 -18.56 -53.87
N ASP A 9 8.56 -17.41 -54.51
CA ASP A 9 9.04 -16.20 -53.79
C ASP A 9 7.96 -15.55 -52.91
N GLN A 10 6.68 -15.79 -53.16
CA GLN A 10 5.60 -15.28 -52.31
C GLN A 10 5.42 -16.11 -51.02
N CYS A 11 5.90 -17.35 -50.97
CA CYS A 11 5.70 -18.24 -49.82
C CYS A 11 6.80 -18.09 -48.74
N GLU A 12 7.94 -17.48 -49.07
CA GLU A 12 9.01 -17.17 -48.09
C GLU A 12 8.85 -15.82 -47.40
N MET A 13 8.08 -14.89 -47.98
CA MET A 13 7.87 -13.54 -47.40
C MET A 13 6.85 -13.50 -46.25
N GLU A 14 6.05 -14.55 -46.02
CA GLU A 14 5.07 -14.59 -44.93
C GLU A 14 5.58 -15.19 -43.61
N ARG A 15 6.79 -15.78 -43.57
CA ARG A 15 7.35 -16.33 -42.31
C ARG A 15 8.16 -15.34 -41.48
N GLY A 16 8.21 -14.07 -41.90
CA GLY A 16 9.09 -13.04 -41.34
C GLY A 16 8.41 -11.96 -40.50
N ARG A 17 7.19 -12.16 -39.99
CA ARG A 17 6.50 -11.12 -39.21
C ARG A 17 5.73 -11.70 -38.02
N ILE A 18 6.46 -12.21 -37.03
CA ILE A 18 5.93 -12.34 -35.66
C ILE A 18 5.76 -10.92 -35.13
N SER A 19 4.61 -10.32 -35.46
CA SER A 19 4.13 -9.12 -34.81
C SER A 19 3.93 -9.46 -33.33
N ARG A 20 4.85 -9.01 -32.47
CA ARG A 20 4.62 -9.03 -31.02
C ARG A 20 3.37 -8.19 -30.76
N MET A 21 2.23 -8.85 -30.59
CA MET A 21 1.03 -8.23 -30.03
C MET A 21 1.32 -7.82 -28.58
N SER A 22 2.00 -6.69 -28.40
CA SER A 22 2.04 -5.99 -27.12
C SER A 22 0.66 -5.38 -26.90
N GLY A 23 -0.18 -6.07 -26.12
CA GLY A 23 -1.47 -5.51 -25.73
C GLY A 23 -2.63 -6.48 -25.58
N GLN A 24 -2.44 -7.80 -25.67
CA GLN A 24 -3.48 -8.69 -25.15
C GLN A 24 -3.46 -8.62 -23.62
N PRO A 25 -4.54 -8.17 -22.96
CA PRO A 25 -4.66 -8.34 -21.52
C PRO A 25 -4.57 -9.83 -21.25
N THR A 26 -3.65 -10.22 -20.36
CA THR A 26 -3.60 -11.59 -19.85
C THR A 26 -5.01 -11.99 -19.41
N ARG A 27 -5.47 -13.18 -19.83
CA ARG A 27 -6.83 -13.73 -19.66
C ARG A 27 -7.32 -13.85 -18.19
N GLY A 28 -6.69 -13.17 -17.24
CA GLY A 28 -7.01 -13.19 -15.82
C GLY A 28 -7.24 -11.81 -15.17
N ALA A 29 -7.07 -10.68 -15.87
CA ALA A 29 -7.37 -9.39 -15.25
C ALA A 29 -8.90 -9.25 -15.07
N LEU A 30 -9.35 -9.12 -13.82
CA LEU A 30 -10.70 -8.60 -13.54
C LEU A 30 -10.79 -7.24 -14.25
N PRO A 31 -11.85 -6.99 -15.03
CA PRO A 31 -11.94 -5.74 -15.75
C PRO A 31 -12.01 -4.61 -14.71
N PRO A 32 -11.45 -3.41 -15.02
CA PRO A 32 -11.36 -2.32 -14.04
C PRO A 32 -12.72 -2.09 -13.40
N ALA A 33 -12.76 -1.78 -12.10
CA ALA A 33 -14.02 -1.69 -11.33
C ALA A 33 -15.08 -0.78 -11.99
N THR A 34 -14.64 0.17 -12.83
CA THR A 34 -15.46 1.05 -13.66
C THR A 34 -16.25 0.36 -14.79
N SER A 35 -15.88 -0.86 -15.18
CA SER A 35 -16.49 -1.63 -16.27
C SER A 35 -17.42 -2.75 -15.80
N GLN A 36 -17.48 -3.01 -14.50
CA GLN A 36 -18.50 -3.90 -13.95
C GLN A 36 -19.84 -3.16 -13.98
N ARG A 37 -20.71 -3.56 -14.92
CA ARG A 37 -22.12 -3.13 -15.00
C ARG A 37 -22.71 -3.05 -13.59
N SER A 38 -23.40 -1.95 -13.29
CA SER A 38 -24.17 -1.73 -12.07
C SER A 38 -25.24 -2.81 -11.94
N GLY A 39 -24.87 -3.96 -11.37
CA GLY A 39 -25.84 -4.92 -10.88
C GLY A 39 -26.76 -4.21 -9.88
N ARG A 40 -28.08 -4.40 -10.03
CA ARG A 40 -29.14 -3.85 -9.17
C ARG A 40 -29.04 -4.38 -7.73
N GLY A 41 -28.01 -3.99 -6.99
CA GLY A 41 -27.82 -4.33 -5.59
C GLY A 41 -27.48 -3.10 -4.78
N TRP A 42 -27.97 -3.06 -3.54
CA TRP A 42 -27.75 -1.96 -2.57
C TRP A 42 -26.29 -1.83 -2.12
N VAL A 43 -25.47 -2.86 -2.35
CA VAL A 43 -24.04 -2.86 -2.00
C VAL A 43 -23.25 -2.01 -3.02
N PRO A 44 -22.37 -1.09 -2.58
CA PRO A 44 -21.49 -0.35 -3.49
C PRO A 44 -20.63 -1.27 -4.36
N ALA A 45 -20.44 -0.91 -5.63
CA ALA A 45 -19.64 -1.71 -6.57
C ALA A 45 -18.21 -1.95 -6.08
N GLN A 46 -17.61 -0.95 -5.42
CA GLN A 46 -16.27 -1.04 -4.85
C GLN A 46 -16.15 -2.09 -3.76
N TRP A 47 -17.20 -2.29 -2.95
CA TRP A 47 -17.18 -3.30 -1.89
C TRP A 47 -17.21 -4.71 -2.48
N ARG A 48 -18.00 -4.91 -3.54
CA ARG A 48 -18.00 -6.18 -4.28
C ARG A 48 -16.64 -6.43 -4.95
N ALA A 49 -16.04 -5.41 -5.55
CA ALA A 49 -14.73 -5.51 -6.18
C ALA A 49 -13.64 -5.85 -5.14
N PHE A 50 -13.68 -5.20 -3.98
CA PHE A 50 -12.81 -5.49 -2.85
C PHE A 50 -12.98 -6.93 -2.36
N ALA A 51 -14.21 -7.37 -2.10
CA ALA A 51 -14.49 -8.73 -1.65
C ALA A 51 -14.06 -9.80 -2.67
N ALA A 52 -14.27 -9.54 -3.97
CA ALA A 52 -13.80 -10.42 -5.04
C ALA A 52 -12.27 -10.48 -5.11
N PHE A 53 -11.61 -9.32 -4.96
CA PHE A 53 -10.16 -9.22 -4.90
C PHE A 53 -9.58 -9.98 -3.71
N LEU A 54 -10.18 -9.86 -2.52
CA LEU A 54 -9.74 -10.61 -1.34
C LEU A 54 -9.86 -12.12 -1.47
N ARG A 55 -10.71 -12.64 -2.37
CA ARG A 55 -10.79 -14.08 -2.64
C ARG A 55 -9.69 -14.54 -3.57
N ARG A 56 -9.31 -13.69 -4.53
CA ARG A 56 -8.30 -14.00 -5.56
C ARG A 56 -7.55 -12.71 -5.94
N PRO A 57 -6.55 -12.30 -5.13
CA PRO A 57 -5.79 -11.09 -5.43
C PRO A 57 -5.04 -11.28 -6.75
N ARG A 58 -5.24 -10.34 -7.68
CA ARG A 58 -4.54 -10.33 -8.97
C ARG A 58 -3.97 -8.94 -9.20
N LEU A 59 -2.70 -8.90 -9.62
CA LEU A 59 -2.01 -7.68 -9.97
C LEU A 59 -2.30 -7.35 -11.44
N PRO A 60 -3.00 -6.24 -11.75
CA PRO A 60 -3.10 -5.76 -13.13
C PRO A 60 -1.74 -5.21 -13.61
N ASP A 61 -1.57 -5.13 -14.92
CA ASP A 61 -0.33 -4.58 -15.51
C ASP A 61 -0.10 -3.11 -15.11
N ARG A 62 -1.19 -2.34 -14.98
CA ARG A 62 -1.18 -0.93 -14.58
C ARG A 62 -2.40 -0.63 -13.69
N ALA A 63 -2.17 0.20 -12.68
CA ALA A 63 -3.24 0.80 -11.88
C ALA A 63 -3.99 1.86 -12.72
N GLU A 64 -5.25 2.08 -12.38
CA GLU A 64 -6.09 3.13 -12.92
C GLU A 64 -5.81 4.45 -12.19
N LEU A 65 -5.18 5.40 -12.87
CA LEU A 65 -4.68 6.64 -12.27
C LEU A 65 -5.57 7.86 -12.53
N SER A 66 -6.78 7.69 -13.04
CA SER A 66 -7.64 8.85 -13.30
C SER A 66 -8.17 9.40 -11.98
N VAL A 67 -8.14 10.73 -11.84
CA VAL A 67 -8.66 11.41 -10.64
C VAL A 67 -10.10 11.01 -10.37
N ALA A 68 -10.93 10.95 -11.42
CA ALA A 68 -12.34 10.58 -11.28
C ALA A 68 -12.53 9.12 -10.83
N GLY A 69 -11.64 8.20 -11.26
CA GLY A 69 -11.65 6.81 -10.83
C GLY A 69 -11.19 6.65 -9.37
N SER A 70 -10.10 7.32 -9.00
CA SER A 70 -9.62 7.40 -7.62
C SER A 70 -10.67 7.96 -6.66
N LEU A 71 -11.34 9.06 -7.00
CA LEU A 71 -12.42 9.64 -6.17
C LEU A 71 -13.62 8.70 -6.03
N ARG A 72 -14.02 8.03 -7.12
CA ARG A 72 -15.10 7.03 -7.11
C ARG A 72 -14.78 5.79 -6.29
N ALA A 73 -13.50 5.50 -6.07
CA ALA A 73 -13.06 4.40 -5.22
C ALA A 73 -12.92 4.83 -3.76
N LEU A 74 -12.36 6.02 -3.52
CA LEU A 74 -11.99 6.51 -2.20
C LEU A 74 -13.19 6.59 -1.25
N VAL A 75 -14.28 7.25 -1.65
CA VAL A 75 -15.42 7.47 -0.73
C VAL A 75 -16.08 6.16 -0.27
N PRO A 76 -16.47 5.23 -1.16
CA PRO A 76 -17.06 3.96 -0.71
C PRO A 76 -16.10 3.14 0.15
N LEU A 77 -14.81 3.13 -0.16
CA LEU A 77 -13.82 2.34 0.59
C LEU A 77 -13.51 2.97 1.95
N LEU A 78 -13.52 4.30 2.06
CA LEU A 78 -13.44 5.00 3.35
C LEU A 78 -14.67 4.69 4.21
N VAL A 79 -15.88 4.70 3.65
CA VAL A 79 -17.08 4.31 4.39
C VAL A 79 -17.00 2.85 4.85
N LEU A 80 -16.52 1.95 3.99
CA LEU A 80 -16.31 0.55 4.38
C LEU A 80 -15.33 0.42 5.53
N ASP A 81 -14.20 1.11 5.44
CA ASP A 81 -13.19 1.17 6.49
C ASP A 81 -13.80 1.65 7.82
N LEU A 82 -14.48 2.80 7.82
CA LEU A 82 -15.13 3.35 9.02
C LEU A 82 -16.17 2.41 9.63
N LEU A 83 -16.95 1.69 8.82
CA LEU A 83 -17.90 0.70 9.32
C LEU A 83 -17.22 -0.50 9.97
N LEU A 84 -16.13 -0.98 9.37
CA LEU A 84 -15.32 -2.05 9.95
C LEU A 84 -14.65 -1.59 11.24
N MET A 85 -14.14 -0.36 11.28
CA MET A 85 -13.56 0.23 12.47
C MET A 85 -14.58 0.39 13.59
N ALA A 86 -15.76 0.93 13.30
CA ALA A 86 -16.85 1.05 14.27
C ALA A 86 -17.23 -0.32 14.85
N LEU A 87 -17.28 -1.36 14.03
CA LEU A 87 -17.55 -2.72 14.48
C LEU A 87 -16.46 -3.24 15.43
N VAL A 88 -15.18 -3.03 15.10
CA VAL A 88 -14.05 -3.47 15.93
C VAL A 88 -14.02 -2.70 17.24
N LEU A 89 -14.20 -1.38 17.21
CA LEU A 89 -14.26 -0.53 18.41
C LEU A 89 -15.45 -0.92 19.30
N ALA A 90 -16.62 -1.20 18.73
CA ALA A 90 -17.78 -1.69 19.48
C ALA A 90 -17.49 -3.04 20.15
N ALA A 91 -16.79 -3.95 19.47
CA ALA A 91 -16.38 -5.23 20.06
C ALA A 91 -15.36 -5.05 21.19
N ILE A 92 -14.40 -4.14 21.03
CA ILE A 92 -13.43 -3.77 22.08
C ILE A 92 -14.17 -3.15 23.28
N GLY A 93 -15.09 -2.21 23.06
CA GLY A 93 -15.90 -1.59 24.11
C GLY A 93 -16.82 -2.58 24.84
N ALA A 94 -17.38 -3.56 24.13
CA ALA A 94 -18.12 -4.63 24.77
C ALA A 94 -17.22 -5.52 25.64
N ALA A 95 -16.00 -5.83 25.19
CA ALA A 95 -15.04 -6.59 25.98
C ALA A 95 -14.61 -5.83 27.25
N THR A 96 -14.33 -4.52 27.16
CA THR A 96 -14.00 -3.73 28.35
C THR A 96 -15.17 -3.65 29.33
N ALA A 97 -16.40 -3.52 28.85
CA ALA A 97 -17.61 -3.57 29.68
C ALA A 97 -17.80 -4.92 30.40
N LEU A 98 -17.27 -6.02 29.84
CA LEU A 98 -17.23 -7.34 30.47
C LEU A 98 -16.04 -7.53 31.43
N GLY A 99 -15.22 -6.50 31.64
CA GLY A 99 -14.09 -6.51 32.58
C GLY A 99 -12.74 -6.90 31.98
N PHE A 100 -12.63 -7.04 30.65
CA PHE A 100 -11.34 -7.27 30.00
C PHE A 100 -10.49 -5.99 30.04
N LYS A 101 -9.27 -6.07 30.57
CA LYS A 101 -8.31 -4.96 30.57
C LYS A 101 -7.56 -4.91 29.24
N LEU A 102 -7.57 -3.75 28.59
CA LEU A 102 -6.79 -3.52 27.39
C LEU A 102 -5.34 -3.17 27.75
N PRO A 103 -4.35 -3.69 27.02
CA PRO A 103 -2.99 -3.19 27.02
C PRO A 103 -2.92 -1.69 26.80
N GLU A 104 -2.02 -1.00 27.52
CA GLU A 104 -1.81 0.43 27.35
C GLU A 104 -1.19 0.72 25.96
N HIS A 105 -1.72 1.76 25.31
CA HIS A 105 -1.23 2.24 24.02
C HIS A 105 -0.17 3.32 24.24
N MET A 106 0.95 3.27 23.50
CA MET A 106 2.07 4.19 23.67
C MET A 106 1.72 5.67 23.42
N LEU A 107 0.70 5.96 22.61
CA LEU A 107 0.23 7.35 22.40
C LEU A 107 -0.50 7.93 23.62
N GLY A 108 -1.06 7.11 24.51
CA GLY A 108 -1.87 7.59 25.65
C GLY A 108 -1.07 8.44 26.65
N GLY A 109 0.26 8.36 26.62
CA GLY A 109 1.15 9.16 27.47
C GLY A 109 1.86 10.32 26.74
N LEU A 110 1.55 10.57 25.47
CA LEU A 110 2.24 11.60 24.67
C LEU A 110 1.38 12.84 24.47
N GLU A 111 2.00 14.02 24.60
CA GLU A 111 1.36 15.28 24.20
C GLU A 111 1.24 15.38 22.68
N LEU A 112 0.02 15.61 22.20
CA LEU A 112 -0.30 15.75 20.78
C LEU A 112 0.12 17.11 20.22
N THR A 113 1.44 17.33 20.15
CA THR A 113 1.99 18.56 19.56
C THR A 113 1.62 18.68 18.07
N PRO A 114 1.55 19.89 17.50
CA PRO A 114 1.30 20.08 16.07
C PRO A 114 2.28 19.31 15.17
N ALA A 115 3.54 19.18 15.58
CA ALA A 115 4.55 18.43 14.86
C ALA A 115 4.26 16.92 14.88
N LEU A 116 3.88 16.38 16.04
CA LEU A 116 3.48 14.97 16.17
C LEU A 116 2.20 14.68 15.36
N LEU A 117 1.22 15.57 15.39
CA LEU A 117 0.02 15.48 14.55
C LEU A 117 0.37 15.49 13.06
N ALA A 118 1.21 16.43 12.60
CA ALA A 118 1.65 16.46 11.20
C ALA A 118 2.37 15.17 10.79
N PHE A 119 3.19 14.61 11.68
CA PHE A 119 3.82 13.31 11.46
C PHE A 119 2.78 12.19 11.37
N MET A 120 1.88 12.04 12.35
CA MET A 120 0.88 10.95 12.36
C MET A 120 -0.12 11.03 11.20
N LEU A 121 -0.46 12.24 10.74
CA LEU A 121 -1.45 12.45 9.69
C LEU A 121 -0.86 12.38 8.27
N VAL A 122 0.43 12.69 8.12
CA VAL A 122 1.08 12.75 6.80
C VAL A 122 2.35 11.92 6.75
N GLY A 123 3.29 12.17 7.67
CA GLY A 123 4.59 11.51 7.69
C GLY A 123 4.50 9.98 7.80
N ALA A 124 3.78 9.47 8.80
CA ALA A 124 3.58 8.05 9.05
C ALA A 124 2.83 7.37 7.89
N PRO A 125 1.65 7.84 7.42
CA PRO A 125 0.99 7.27 6.24
C PRO A 125 1.89 7.23 5.00
N VAL A 126 2.64 8.30 4.70
CA VAL A 126 3.57 8.30 3.55
C VAL A 126 4.67 7.26 3.72
N GLY A 127 5.32 7.22 4.89
CA GLY A 127 6.40 6.29 5.19
C GLY A 127 5.93 4.83 5.14
N GLU A 128 4.82 4.53 5.81
CA GLU A 128 4.24 3.18 5.88
C GLU A 128 3.77 2.71 4.50
N GLU A 129 3.11 3.56 3.72
CA GLU A 129 2.68 3.16 2.37
C GLU A 129 3.86 2.98 1.41
N ILE A 130 4.95 3.74 1.54
CA ILE A 130 6.17 3.48 0.78
C ILE A 130 6.79 2.14 1.19
N LEU A 131 6.94 1.90 2.49
CA LEU A 131 7.55 0.69 3.05
C LEU A 131 6.78 -0.59 2.68
N PHE A 132 5.48 -0.62 2.94
CA PHE A 132 4.67 -1.82 2.78
C PHE A 132 4.07 -1.95 1.38
N ARG A 133 3.73 -0.84 0.72
CA ARG A 133 2.91 -0.83 -0.51
C ARG A 133 3.65 -0.28 -1.71
N GLY A 134 4.76 0.45 -1.55
CA GLY A 134 5.51 1.06 -2.64
C GLY A 134 5.88 0.02 -3.70
N TRP A 135 6.41 -1.12 -3.25
CA TRP A 135 6.88 -2.23 -4.07
C TRP A 135 5.76 -3.16 -4.59
N LEU A 136 4.55 -3.16 -4.01
CA LEU A 136 3.46 -4.09 -4.35
C LEU A 136 2.95 -4.03 -5.80
N SER A 137 3.30 -2.99 -6.56
CA SER A 137 3.03 -2.99 -7.99
C SER A 137 3.80 -4.04 -8.79
N GLY A 138 4.80 -4.70 -8.20
CA GLY A 138 5.64 -5.69 -8.89
C GLY A 138 6.60 -5.09 -9.94
N ARG A 139 6.63 -3.76 -10.09
CA ARG A 139 7.42 -3.06 -11.10
C ARG A 139 8.84 -2.86 -10.59
N PRO A 140 9.89 -3.15 -11.40
CA PRO A 140 11.28 -3.08 -10.93
C PRO A 140 11.65 -1.72 -10.32
N GLY A 141 11.23 -0.63 -10.98
CA GLY A 141 11.48 0.73 -10.48
C GLY A 141 10.85 1.00 -9.11
N HIS A 142 9.65 0.48 -8.86
CA HIS A 142 8.99 0.66 -7.57
C HIS A 142 9.57 -0.26 -6.50
N ILE A 143 9.95 -1.50 -6.83
CA ILE A 143 10.59 -2.42 -5.89
C ILE A 143 11.94 -1.86 -5.42
N ILE A 144 12.83 -1.56 -6.37
CA ILE A 144 14.16 -1.02 -6.08
C ILE A 144 14.04 0.37 -5.45
N GLY A 145 13.15 1.21 -5.99
CA GLY A 145 12.89 2.55 -5.45
C GLY A 145 12.42 2.51 -3.99
N SER A 146 11.48 1.63 -3.63
CA SER A 146 11.00 1.52 -2.25
C SER A 146 12.10 1.02 -1.31
N LEU A 147 12.92 0.06 -1.74
CA LEU A 147 14.08 -0.40 -0.96
C LEU A 147 15.09 0.74 -0.73
N LEU A 148 15.43 1.50 -1.78
CA LEU A 148 16.31 2.66 -1.67
C LEU A 148 15.69 3.76 -0.79
N CYS A 149 14.37 3.99 -0.87
CA CYS A 149 13.68 4.92 0.01
C CYS A 149 13.84 4.54 1.49
N VAL A 150 13.70 3.26 1.84
CA VAL A 150 13.88 2.78 3.22
C VAL A 150 15.33 2.96 3.68
N ILE A 151 16.30 2.58 2.84
CA ILE A 151 17.73 2.76 3.16
C ILE A 151 18.07 4.24 3.34
N GLY A 152 17.64 5.09 2.41
CA GLY A 152 17.88 6.53 2.46
C GLY A 152 17.24 7.17 3.70
N ALA A 153 15.99 6.82 4.01
CA ALA A 153 15.31 7.30 5.21
C ALA A 153 16.00 6.84 6.50
N ALA A 154 16.45 5.59 6.57
CA ALA A 154 17.18 5.06 7.72
C ALA A 154 18.53 5.78 7.93
N LEU A 155 19.25 6.10 6.84
CA LEU A 155 20.50 6.87 6.91
C LEU A 155 20.28 8.31 7.39
N VAL A 156 19.22 8.97 6.90
CA VAL A 156 18.85 10.31 7.37
C VAL A 156 18.46 10.28 8.85
N ALA A 157 17.64 9.31 9.26
CA ALA A 157 17.23 9.16 10.66
C ALA A 157 18.42 8.85 11.57
N GLY A 158 19.32 7.95 11.16
CA GLY A 158 20.55 7.64 11.89
C GLY A 158 21.49 8.85 11.99
N GLY A 159 21.60 9.65 10.93
CA GLY A 159 22.35 10.91 10.95
C GLY A 159 21.76 11.95 11.89
N ALA A 160 20.43 12.11 11.90
CA ALA A 160 19.75 13.00 12.84
C ALA A 160 19.97 12.54 14.30
N ALA A 161 19.86 11.24 14.58
CA ALA A 161 20.14 10.66 15.89
C ALA A 161 21.61 10.88 16.31
N ALA A 162 22.57 10.67 15.40
CA ALA A 162 23.98 10.94 15.66
C ALA A 162 24.24 12.42 15.96
N GLY A 163 23.55 13.33 15.26
CA GLY A 163 23.60 14.77 15.53
C GLY A 163 23.10 15.13 16.92
N ALA A 164 21.94 14.57 17.32
CA ALA A 164 21.39 14.73 18.66
C ALA A 164 22.32 14.15 19.75
N ALA A 165 23.08 13.11 19.43
CA ALA A 165 24.10 12.51 20.31
C ALA A 165 25.46 13.24 20.28
N GLY A 166 25.57 14.41 19.63
CA GLY A 166 26.79 15.22 19.58
C GLY A 166 27.85 14.77 18.57
N SER A 167 27.56 13.77 17.73
CA SER A 167 28.47 13.25 16.70
C SER A 167 28.30 13.97 15.36
N GLY A 168 28.59 15.28 15.33
CA GLY A 168 28.30 16.15 14.18
C GLY A 168 28.88 15.69 12.84
N GLY A 169 30.12 15.19 12.81
CA GLY A 169 30.72 14.66 11.57
C GLY A 169 29.97 13.46 11.00
N VAL A 170 29.59 12.50 11.85
CA VAL A 170 28.80 11.32 11.47
C VAL A 170 27.41 11.76 10.99
N ALA A 171 26.80 12.74 11.66
CA ALA A 171 25.50 13.27 11.30
C ALA A 171 25.48 13.83 9.88
N VAL A 172 26.44 14.70 9.54
CA VAL A 172 26.53 15.34 8.21
C VAL A 172 26.71 14.29 7.12
N TRP A 173 27.64 13.35 7.28
CA TRP A 173 27.88 12.32 6.28
C TRP A 173 26.71 11.36 6.10
N SER A 174 26.05 10.96 7.19
CA SER A 174 24.89 10.06 7.15
C SER A 174 23.69 10.72 6.48
N ILE A 175 23.42 12.00 6.77
CA ILE A 175 22.35 12.77 6.14
C ILE A 175 22.64 12.97 4.65
N ALA A 176 23.87 13.34 4.29
CA ALA A 176 24.27 13.53 2.89
C ALA A 176 24.16 12.21 2.10
N ALA A 177 24.64 11.10 2.65
CA ALA A 177 24.51 9.77 2.05
C ALA A 177 23.03 9.38 1.89
N GLY A 178 22.22 9.59 2.93
CA GLY A 178 20.79 9.34 2.90
C GLY A 178 20.07 10.15 1.81
N GLY A 179 20.36 11.45 1.71
CA GLY A 179 19.83 12.31 0.64
C GLY A 179 20.23 11.83 -0.77
N GLY A 180 21.48 11.40 -0.94
CA GLY A 180 21.96 10.81 -2.20
C GLY A 180 21.22 9.52 -2.56
N VAL A 181 20.97 8.64 -1.60
CA VAL A 181 20.22 7.38 -1.80
C VAL A 181 18.74 7.67 -2.13
N LEU A 182 18.12 8.66 -1.49
CA LEU A 182 16.74 9.08 -1.80
C LEU A 182 16.63 9.66 -3.21
N LEU A 183 17.61 10.45 -3.65
CA LEU A 183 17.69 10.92 -5.02
C LEU A 183 17.82 9.74 -6.00
N LEU A 184 18.69 8.77 -5.69
CA LEU A 184 18.84 7.56 -6.49
C LEU A 184 17.54 6.74 -6.56
N ALA A 185 16.77 6.69 -5.48
CA ALA A 185 15.44 6.06 -5.47
C ALA A 185 14.51 6.72 -6.49
N ALA A 186 14.41 8.05 -6.48
CA ALA A 186 13.59 8.82 -7.41
C ALA A 186 14.05 8.64 -8.87
N LEU A 187 15.37 8.69 -9.11
CA LEU A 187 15.96 8.45 -10.42
C LEU A 187 15.68 7.04 -10.93
N THR A 188 15.74 6.03 -10.06
CA THR A 188 15.44 4.63 -10.39
C THR A 188 13.98 4.44 -10.77
N VAL A 189 13.05 5.01 -9.99
CA VAL A 189 11.61 5.00 -10.30
C VAL A 189 11.37 5.67 -11.65
N PHE A 190 11.97 6.84 -11.89
CA PHE A 190 11.82 7.57 -13.13
C PHE A 190 12.40 6.83 -14.35
N ALA A 191 13.62 6.29 -14.23
CA ALA A 191 14.31 5.57 -15.30
C ALA A 191 13.57 4.29 -15.70
N LEU A 192 13.03 3.57 -14.72
CA LEU A 192 12.32 2.31 -14.93
C LEU A 192 10.80 2.47 -15.07
N ARG A 193 10.28 3.71 -15.14
CA ARG A 193 8.83 4.01 -15.19
C ARG A 193 8.07 3.43 -16.37
N LYS A 194 8.76 2.96 -17.41
CA LYS A 194 8.14 2.30 -18.57
C LYS A 194 8.11 0.78 -18.44
N ARG A 195 8.86 0.18 -17.52
CA ARG A 195 8.89 -1.27 -17.30
C ARG A 195 7.62 -1.75 -16.60
N ASP A 196 7.04 -2.84 -17.08
CA ASP A 196 5.86 -3.48 -16.49
C ASP A 196 6.21 -4.30 -15.24
N ALA A 197 5.17 -4.84 -14.60
CA ALA A 197 5.33 -5.70 -13.43
C ALA A 197 6.03 -7.01 -13.82
N LEU A 198 6.95 -7.47 -12.96
CA LEU A 198 7.67 -8.73 -13.15
C LEU A 198 6.69 -9.91 -13.23
N HIS A 199 6.79 -10.74 -14.27
CA HIS A 199 5.85 -11.86 -14.48
C HIS A 199 5.78 -12.84 -13.31
N TRP A 200 6.93 -13.15 -12.69
CA TRP A 200 6.97 -14.04 -11.52
C TRP A 200 6.29 -13.42 -10.29
N PHE A 201 6.34 -12.09 -10.17
CA PHE A 201 5.68 -11.35 -9.11
C PHE A 201 4.17 -11.38 -9.31
N GLN A 202 3.70 -11.13 -10.53
CA GLN A 202 2.28 -11.23 -10.89
C GLN A 202 1.73 -12.63 -10.60
N ARG A 203 2.48 -13.70 -10.93
CA ARG A 203 2.08 -15.10 -10.69
C ARG A 203 1.85 -15.40 -9.21
N HIS A 204 2.69 -14.87 -8.32
CA HIS A 204 2.63 -15.13 -6.89
C HIS A 204 2.06 -13.95 -6.10
N PHE A 205 1.35 -13.05 -6.77
CA PHE A 205 0.95 -11.77 -6.20
C PHE A 205 0.16 -11.89 -4.89
N ALA A 206 -0.70 -12.91 -4.77
CA ALA A 206 -1.46 -13.15 -3.55
C ALA A 206 -0.56 -13.29 -2.31
N TRP A 207 0.58 -13.98 -2.42
CA TRP A 207 1.54 -14.11 -1.31
C TRP A 207 2.11 -12.76 -0.91
N PHE A 208 2.54 -11.95 -1.87
CA PHE A 208 3.08 -10.62 -1.60
C PHE A 208 2.04 -9.68 -0.98
N PHE A 209 0.81 -9.72 -1.48
CA PHE A 209 -0.30 -8.93 -0.96
C PHE A 209 -0.57 -9.27 0.51
N TYR A 210 -0.83 -10.53 0.85
CA TYR A 210 -1.13 -10.90 2.24
C TYR A 210 0.08 -10.75 3.15
N ALA A 211 1.30 -11.07 2.69
CA ALA A 211 2.51 -10.89 3.49
C ALA A 211 2.74 -9.41 3.83
N SER A 212 2.55 -8.51 2.86
CA SER A 212 2.62 -7.06 3.11
C SER A 212 1.56 -6.59 4.10
N THR A 213 0.31 -7.03 3.92
CA THR A 213 -0.79 -6.67 4.84
C THR A 213 -0.56 -7.20 6.26
N LEU A 214 -0.08 -8.43 6.40
CA LEU A 214 0.27 -9.01 7.71
C LEU A 214 1.45 -8.29 8.35
N ALA A 215 2.50 -7.97 7.58
CA ALA A 215 3.65 -7.21 8.08
C ALA A 215 3.24 -5.81 8.56
N PHE A 216 2.32 -5.16 7.84
CA PHE A 216 1.74 -3.89 8.26
C PHE A 216 0.96 -4.00 9.56
N ALA A 217 0.10 -5.01 9.73
CA ALA A 217 -0.59 -5.22 11.00
C ALA A 217 0.41 -5.55 12.13
N ALA A 218 1.43 -6.35 11.84
CA ALA A 218 2.41 -6.80 12.82
C ALA A 218 3.30 -5.66 13.35
N ILE A 219 3.71 -4.69 12.51
CA ILE A 219 4.54 -3.57 13.01
C ILE A 219 3.80 -2.73 14.05
N HIS A 220 2.47 -2.69 14.00
CA HIS A 220 1.63 -1.97 14.96
C HIS A 220 1.52 -2.67 16.32
N LEU A 221 1.97 -3.93 16.45
CA LEU A 221 2.15 -4.54 17.78
C LEU A 221 3.15 -3.74 18.62
N SER A 222 4.08 -3.01 17.98
CA SER A 222 5.03 -2.14 18.67
C SER A 222 4.36 -0.98 19.42
N ASN A 223 3.14 -0.58 19.05
CA ASN A 223 2.36 0.44 19.75
C ASN A 223 1.89 0.01 21.14
N PHE A 224 2.04 -1.28 21.48
CA PHE A 224 1.68 -1.86 22.77
C PHE A 224 2.89 -2.50 23.48
N ALA A 225 4.12 -2.23 23.00
CA ALA A 225 5.33 -2.86 23.53
C ALA A 225 5.61 -2.52 25.01
N GLY A 226 5.05 -1.42 25.51
CA GLY A 226 5.13 -1.03 26.93
C GLY A 226 4.20 -1.83 27.86
N ALA A 227 3.24 -2.60 27.34
CA ALA A 227 2.18 -3.23 28.13
C ALA A 227 2.60 -4.51 28.92
N GLY A 228 3.91 -4.76 29.07
CA GLY A 228 4.44 -5.96 29.71
C GLY A 228 4.17 -7.23 28.90
N ALA A 229 4.36 -8.41 29.51
CA ALA A 229 4.11 -9.71 28.88
C ALA A 229 2.61 -10.00 28.70
N ALA A 230 1.84 -9.06 28.14
CA ALA A 230 0.56 -9.37 27.54
C ALA A 230 0.80 -10.54 26.58
N SER A 231 0.08 -11.65 26.79
CA SER A 231 0.20 -12.79 25.89
C SER A 231 -0.05 -12.29 24.47
N MET A 232 0.78 -12.67 23.49
CA MET A 232 0.65 -12.26 22.09
C MET A 232 -0.81 -12.37 21.60
N ALA A 233 -1.55 -13.37 22.09
CA ALA A 233 -2.96 -13.59 21.84
C ALA A 233 -3.88 -12.42 22.25
N ALA A 234 -3.58 -11.72 23.35
CA ALA A 234 -4.34 -10.56 23.81
C ALA A 234 -4.10 -9.30 22.95
N MET A 235 -2.95 -9.21 22.27
CA MET A 235 -2.61 -8.09 21.39
C MET A 235 -3.17 -8.28 19.96
N LEU A 236 -3.41 -9.52 19.53
CA LEU A 236 -3.92 -9.81 18.18
C LEU A 236 -5.25 -9.09 17.85
N PRO A 237 -6.26 -9.03 18.74
CA PRO A 237 -7.47 -8.26 18.47
C PRO A 237 -7.21 -6.76 18.28
N LEU A 238 -6.17 -6.21 18.91
CA LEU A 238 -5.85 -4.78 18.88
C LEU A 238 -5.19 -4.33 17.57
N VAL A 239 -4.60 -5.28 16.83
CA VAL A 239 -4.06 -5.04 15.48
C VAL A 239 -5.02 -5.42 14.36
N LEU A 240 -6.23 -5.90 14.71
CA LEU A 240 -7.28 -6.18 13.74
C LEU A 240 -7.72 -4.94 12.95
N PRO A 241 -7.87 -3.73 13.56
CA PRO A 241 -8.11 -2.51 12.79
C PRO A 241 -7.09 -2.31 11.67
N GLN A 242 -5.81 -2.48 12.00
CA GLN A 242 -4.67 -2.28 11.10
C GLN A 242 -4.60 -3.39 10.05
N LEU A 243 -4.98 -4.63 10.39
CA LEU A 243 -5.12 -5.70 9.41
C LEU A 243 -6.20 -5.37 8.38
N LEU A 244 -7.38 -4.94 8.82
CA LEU A 244 -8.51 -4.60 7.94
C LEU A 244 -8.19 -3.39 7.06
N LEU A 245 -7.65 -2.32 7.65
CA LEU A 245 -7.16 -1.16 6.92
C LEU A 245 -6.09 -1.59 5.90
N GLY A 246 -5.14 -2.44 6.32
CA GLY A 246 -4.07 -2.92 5.47
C GLY A 246 -4.53 -3.75 4.27
N LEU A 247 -5.67 -4.45 4.37
CA LEU A 247 -6.33 -5.12 3.24
C LEU A 247 -6.91 -4.11 2.26
N ILE A 248 -7.62 -3.09 2.76
CA ILE A 248 -8.25 -2.04 1.93
C ILE A 248 -7.16 -1.22 1.22
N LEU A 249 -6.15 -0.77 1.94
CA LEU A 249 -5.01 -0.01 1.41
C LEU A 249 -4.26 -0.81 0.34
N GLY A 250 -4.00 -2.10 0.58
CA GLY A 250 -3.39 -2.97 -0.43
C GLY A 250 -4.24 -3.10 -1.70
N PHE A 251 -5.56 -3.19 -1.58
CA PHE A 251 -6.47 -3.16 -2.73
C PHE A 251 -6.41 -1.83 -3.49
N VAL A 252 -6.50 -0.69 -2.78
CA VAL A 252 -6.43 0.65 -3.38
C VAL A 252 -5.10 0.88 -4.06
N ARG A 253 -3.98 0.46 -3.44
CA ARG A 253 -2.64 0.56 -4.03
C ARG A 253 -2.55 -0.11 -5.40
N VAL A 254 -3.16 -1.28 -5.52
CA VAL A 254 -3.08 -2.13 -6.71
C VAL A 254 -3.97 -1.60 -7.82
N GLN A 255 -5.18 -1.14 -7.47
CA GLN A 255 -6.18 -0.70 -8.44
C GLN A 255 -6.08 0.78 -8.79
N HIS A 256 -5.70 1.65 -7.85
CA HIS A 256 -5.74 3.11 -7.98
C HIS A 256 -4.39 3.81 -7.71
N GLY A 257 -3.35 3.05 -7.38
CA GLY A 257 -1.99 3.57 -7.23
C GLY A 257 -1.65 4.09 -5.83
N LEU A 258 -0.40 4.52 -5.66
CA LEU A 258 0.18 4.84 -4.34
C LEU A 258 -0.41 6.12 -3.73
N LEU A 259 -0.68 7.15 -4.53
CA LEU A 259 -1.19 8.43 -4.00
C LEU A 259 -2.60 8.29 -3.43
N THR A 260 -3.52 7.65 -4.16
CA THR A 260 -4.89 7.42 -3.66
C THR A 260 -4.89 6.57 -2.38
N ASN A 261 -3.98 5.61 -2.31
CA ASN A 261 -3.75 4.80 -1.12
C ASN A 261 -3.25 5.63 0.08
N ILE A 262 -2.23 6.48 -0.11
CA ILE A 262 -1.75 7.41 0.92
C ILE A 262 -2.87 8.35 1.38
N SER A 263 -3.66 8.89 0.45
CA SER A 263 -4.78 9.77 0.80
C SER A 263 -5.84 9.06 1.64
N LEU A 264 -6.19 7.81 1.33
CA LEU A 264 -7.13 7.03 2.13
C LEU A 264 -6.58 6.78 3.54
N HIS A 265 -5.29 6.43 3.66
CA HIS A 265 -4.64 6.23 4.95
C HIS A 265 -4.58 7.53 5.78
N ALA A 266 -4.17 8.64 5.17
CA ALA A 266 -4.16 9.94 5.84
C ALA A 266 -5.56 10.37 6.30
N LEU A 267 -6.61 10.10 5.51
CA LEU A 267 -7.99 10.37 5.89
C LEU A 267 -8.46 9.49 7.06
N HIS A 268 -8.12 8.20 7.05
CA HIS A 268 -8.35 7.31 8.19
C HIS A 268 -7.72 7.91 9.46
N ASN A 269 -6.41 8.20 9.42
CA ASN A 269 -5.70 8.75 10.58
C ASN A 269 -6.29 10.10 11.03
N ALA A 270 -6.67 10.98 10.10
CA ALA A 270 -7.27 12.26 10.42
C ALA A 270 -8.62 12.12 11.14
N LEU A 271 -9.45 11.17 10.72
CA LEU A 271 -10.73 10.90 11.37
C LEU A 271 -10.51 10.36 12.78
N PHE A 272 -9.61 9.40 12.98
CA PHE A 272 -9.29 8.89 14.31
C PHE A 272 -8.68 9.96 15.23
N ALA A 273 -7.71 10.73 14.73
CA ALA A 273 -7.13 11.82 15.49
C ALA A 273 -8.17 12.88 15.88
N SER A 274 -9.16 13.13 15.01
CA SER A 274 -10.26 14.05 15.33
C SER A 274 -11.17 13.53 16.45
N LEU A 275 -11.43 12.23 16.51
CA LEU A 275 -12.21 11.62 17.60
C LEU A 275 -11.46 11.74 18.94
N MET A 276 -10.16 11.47 18.93
CA MET A 276 -9.28 11.62 20.10
C MET A 276 -9.27 13.06 20.62
N LEU A 277 -9.15 14.05 19.74
CA LEU A 277 -9.15 15.47 20.13
C LEU A 277 -10.52 15.97 20.62
N LEU A 278 -11.62 15.36 20.16
CA LEU A 278 -12.98 15.69 20.63
C LEU A 278 -13.35 14.98 21.94
N GLY A 279 -12.49 14.09 22.46
CA GLY A 279 -12.74 13.34 23.69
C GLY A 279 -13.87 12.32 23.57
N LEU A 280 -14.11 11.79 22.37
CA LEU A 280 -15.17 10.80 22.09
C LEU A 280 -14.66 9.35 22.20
N GLU A 281 -13.70 9.09 23.10
CA GLU A 281 -13.11 7.75 23.31
C GLU A 281 -13.87 6.92 24.35
#